data_AF-A0A9W4PBN6-F1
#
_entry.id   AF-A0A9W4PBN6-F1
#
_cell.length_a   1.000
_cell.length_b   1.000
_cell.length_c   1.000
_cell.angle_alpha   90.00
_cell.angle_beta   90.00
_cell.angle_gamma   90.00
#
_symmetry.space_group_name_H-M   'P 1'
#
loop_
_entity.id
_entity.type
_entity.pdbx_description
1 polymer ?
#
loop_
_entity_poly.entity_id
_entity_poly.type
_entity_poly.pdbx_seq_one_letter_code
_entity_poly.pdbx_strand_id
1 'polypeptide(L)'
;MEKTAFRPSRKDTLLTRRYIEGLIAEGKHVIIFENRVLRVDPFIKYHPGGEKPIKHMVGRDATDEINALHSEEARQRMHSYQIGRIEGTWINFLPPIQGGKFRAYTEDTCSSDEDSTTPEVFSGSSQDGSIPPSPIFDAVDSKSTVRQRKPTGTALTDQPQAKPAFLDARTREEIILDTAKYPSLDPASQEEIKRKYRELNERIKAEGLYDCNYSCYFVECCRYTLFAGLSYMFLRMGWWATSAFFLGCFWHQLVFTAHDAGHMGITHNFHVDTVIGMFIADYLGGLSLGWWKRSHNVHHIVTNEPEHDPDIEHIPFFAISHRFLTSLRSTYYDRIMTFDAPARFLLKFQNYSYYPIMMLARFNLYVLSWEYLLKGQAPKRGPAWWHVWFELVGQVFFWTWFGYGVMYKTLPDASSRIIFLLVSHIVSSPLHVQITLSHFAMSTADLGVGESFAQKMLRTTMDVDCPTWLDFFHGGLQFQAIHHLYPRIPRHNLRRTQKFVIEFCRDTGIPYAIFTFYDGNKEVISRLGDVAKQVRLMEECRKSIAEGGVFSDHH
;
A
#
# COMPACT_ATOMS: atom_id res chain seq x y z
N MET A 1 14.06 0.10 -60.02
CA MET A 1 14.05 0.62 -58.64
C MET A 1 13.26 -0.35 -57.79
N GLU A 2 13.97 -1.13 -56.98
CA GLU A 2 13.40 -2.14 -56.10
C GLU A 2 12.80 -1.46 -54.87
N LYS A 3 11.56 -1.79 -54.51
CA LYS A 3 10.90 -1.21 -53.32
C LYS A 3 11.59 -1.79 -52.08
N THR A 4 12.34 -0.97 -51.36
CA THR A 4 12.88 -1.31 -50.05
C THR A 4 11.75 -1.66 -49.09
N ALA A 5 11.55 -2.95 -48.86
CA ALA A 5 10.58 -3.43 -47.87
C ALA A 5 10.95 -2.90 -46.48
N PHE A 6 10.05 -2.13 -45.89
CA PHE A 6 10.23 -1.52 -44.57
C PHE A 6 10.23 -2.65 -43.53
N ARG A 7 11.42 -3.14 -43.14
CA ARG A 7 11.52 -4.10 -42.03
C ARG A 7 10.98 -3.41 -40.77
N PRO A 8 9.95 -3.95 -40.10
CA PRO A 8 9.42 -3.33 -38.90
C PRO A 8 10.51 -3.23 -37.84
N SER A 9 10.54 -2.11 -37.13
CA SER A 9 11.39 -1.95 -35.95
C SER A 9 11.09 -3.07 -34.97
N ARG A 10 12.11 -3.57 -34.26
CA ARG A 10 11.94 -4.56 -33.17
C ARG A 10 10.93 -4.07 -32.10
N LYS A 11 10.72 -2.76 -31.98
CA LYS A 11 9.72 -2.17 -31.07
C LYS A 11 8.28 -2.36 -31.53
N ASP A 12 8.05 -2.56 -32.83
CA ASP A 12 6.73 -2.66 -33.45
C ASP A 12 6.35 -4.11 -33.80
N THR A 13 7.20 -5.08 -33.46
CA THR A 13 6.87 -6.50 -33.49
C THR A 13 5.69 -6.80 -32.56
N LEU A 14 4.63 -7.41 -33.08
CA LEU A 14 3.53 -7.94 -32.28
C LEU A 14 4.01 -9.16 -31.49
N LEU A 15 3.74 -9.16 -30.18
CA LEU A 15 4.12 -10.24 -29.26
C LEU A 15 2.87 -10.89 -28.70
N THR A 16 2.77 -12.21 -28.82
CA THR A 16 1.62 -12.96 -28.31
C THR A 16 1.62 -13.03 -26.79
N ARG A 17 0.44 -13.18 -26.18
CA ARG A 17 0.30 -13.39 -24.73
C ARG A 17 1.11 -14.60 -24.24
N ARG A 18 1.21 -15.67 -25.05
CA ARG A 18 2.00 -16.87 -24.75
C ARG A 18 3.51 -16.62 -24.76
N TYR A 19 4.02 -15.81 -25.69
CA TYR A 19 5.43 -15.40 -25.70
C TYR A 19 5.78 -14.58 -24.45
N ILE A 20 4.90 -13.66 -24.05
CA ILE A 20 5.06 -12.85 -22.83
C ILE A 20 5.00 -13.73 -21.56
N GLU A 21 4.10 -14.72 -21.49
CA GLU A 21 4.07 -15.73 -20.41
C GLU A 21 5.44 -16.44 -20.27
N GLY A 22 6.05 -16.79 -21.41
CA GLY A 22 7.39 -17.39 -21.48
C GLY A 22 8.50 -16.51 -20.91
N LEU A 23 8.52 -15.22 -21.28
CA LEU A 23 9.49 -14.27 -20.74
C LEU A 23 9.35 -14.14 -19.21
N ILE A 24 8.13 -14.17 -18.69
CA ILE A 24 7.90 -14.12 -17.23
C ILE A 24 8.35 -15.42 -16.56
N ALA A 25 8.15 -16.58 -17.20
CA ALA A 25 8.69 -17.87 -16.74
C ALA A 25 10.23 -17.90 -16.68
N GLU A 26 10.91 -17.19 -17.58
CA GLU A 26 12.37 -16.95 -17.54
C GLU A 26 12.82 -15.90 -16.50
N GLY A 27 11.90 -15.40 -15.66
CA GLY A 27 12.14 -14.38 -14.66
C GLY A 27 12.40 -12.98 -15.23
N LYS A 28 11.94 -12.67 -16.46
CA LYS A 28 11.99 -11.30 -17.00
C LYS A 28 10.84 -10.47 -16.43
N HIS A 29 11.14 -9.21 -16.11
CA HIS A 29 10.15 -8.25 -15.64
C HIS A 29 9.53 -7.55 -16.86
N VAL A 30 8.35 -8.03 -17.27
CA VAL A 30 7.60 -7.51 -18.42
C VAL A 30 6.28 -6.90 -17.95
N ILE A 31 5.97 -5.69 -18.41
CA ILE A 31 4.71 -4.97 -18.15
C ILE A 31 4.15 -4.41 -19.46
N ILE A 32 2.83 -4.19 -19.53
CA ILE A 32 2.19 -3.50 -20.66
C ILE A 32 1.95 -2.03 -20.29
N PHE A 33 2.20 -1.13 -21.24
CA PHE A 33 1.92 0.31 -21.13
C PHE A 33 1.49 0.86 -22.50
N GLU A 34 0.24 1.33 -22.62
CA GLU A 34 -0.34 1.86 -23.87
C GLU A 34 -0.13 0.89 -25.06
N ASN A 35 -0.51 -0.38 -24.88
CA ASN A 35 -0.31 -1.50 -25.81
C ASN A 35 1.17 -1.79 -26.20
N ARG A 36 2.15 -1.14 -25.58
CA ARG A 36 3.59 -1.45 -25.73
C ARG A 36 4.02 -2.47 -24.69
N VAL A 37 4.82 -3.45 -25.11
CA VAL A 37 5.44 -4.43 -24.20
C VAL A 37 6.77 -3.86 -23.72
N LEU A 38 6.88 -3.57 -22.43
CA LEU A 38 8.09 -3.01 -21.80
C LEU A 38 8.83 -4.07 -21.02
N ARG A 39 10.15 -4.21 -21.25
CA ARG A 39 11.02 -5.10 -20.47
C ARG A 39 11.90 -4.28 -19.54
N VAL A 40 11.55 -4.26 -18.26
CA VAL A 40 12.08 -3.32 -17.26
C VAL A 40 13.22 -3.87 -16.40
N ASP A 41 13.73 -5.08 -16.69
CA ASP A 41 14.89 -5.68 -16.00
C ASP A 41 16.09 -4.73 -15.82
N PRO A 42 16.49 -3.92 -16.83
CA PRO A 42 17.64 -3.01 -16.68
C PRO A 42 17.36 -1.83 -15.75
N PHE A 43 16.08 -1.49 -15.52
CA PHE A 43 15.65 -0.29 -14.82
C PHE A 43 15.14 -0.55 -13.40
N ILE A 44 14.59 -1.73 -13.10
CA ILE A 44 13.89 -2.01 -11.84
C ILE A 44 14.71 -1.67 -10.59
N LYS A 45 16.04 -1.89 -10.62
CA LYS A 45 16.99 -1.58 -9.54
C LYS A 45 17.33 -0.09 -9.37
N TYR A 46 16.90 0.74 -10.31
CA TYR A 46 17.10 2.18 -10.40
C TYR A 46 15.79 2.96 -10.24
N HIS A 47 14.65 2.27 -10.13
CA HIS A 47 13.34 2.87 -9.99
C HIS A 47 13.24 3.64 -8.65
N PRO A 48 12.91 4.95 -8.65
CA PRO A 48 12.87 5.74 -7.42
C PRO A 48 11.85 5.27 -6.37
N GLY A 49 10.74 4.65 -6.79
CA GLY A 49 9.76 4.03 -5.88
C GLY A 49 10.15 2.63 -5.37
N GLY A 50 11.33 2.12 -5.75
CA GLY A 50 11.79 0.77 -5.39
C GLY A 50 11.29 -0.33 -6.34
N GLU A 51 11.76 -1.57 -6.11
CA GLU A 51 11.49 -2.70 -7.02
C GLU A 51 10.07 -3.29 -6.87
N LYS A 52 9.49 -3.24 -5.66
CA LYS A 52 8.25 -3.96 -5.34
C LYS A 52 7.01 -3.44 -6.09
N PRO A 53 6.77 -2.12 -6.23
CA PRO A 53 5.67 -1.60 -7.05
C PRO A 53 5.68 -2.17 -8.49
N ILE A 54 6.87 -2.26 -9.11
CA ILE A 54 7.02 -2.85 -10.45
C ILE A 54 6.77 -4.37 -10.43
N LYS A 55 7.21 -5.09 -9.39
CA LYS A 55 6.99 -6.55 -9.27
C LYS A 55 5.51 -6.91 -9.18
N HIS A 56 4.67 -6.09 -8.54
CA HIS A 56 3.21 -6.27 -8.51
C HIS A 56 2.50 -5.97 -9.84
N MET A 57 3.22 -5.46 -10.85
CA MET A 57 2.68 -5.21 -12.20
C MET A 57 3.25 -6.13 -13.28
N VAL A 58 4.16 -7.06 -12.94
CA VAL A 58 4.72 -8.02 -13.91
C VAL A 58 3.61 -8.90 -14.48
N GLY A 59 3.45 -8.88 -15.81
CA GLY A 59 2.39 -9.58 -16.53
C GLY A 59 1.04 -8.83 -16.59
N ARG A 60 0.95 -7.61 -16.08
CA ARG A 60 -0.26 -6.77 -16.12
C ARG A 60 -0.12 -5.62 -17.12
N ASP A 61 -1.27 -5.12 -17.58
CA ASP A 61 -1.39 -3.76 -18.06
C ASP A 61 -1.33 -2.82 -16.86
N ALA A 62 -0.33 -1.93 -16.88
CA ALA A 62 -0.05 -0.97 -15.83
C ALA A 62 -0.33 0.46 -16.30
N THR A 63 -1.10 0.63 -17.38
CA THR A 63 -1.31 1.93 -18.03
C THR A 63 -1.93 2.96 -17.09
N ASP A 64 -2.89 2.57 -16.27
CA ASP A 64 -3.62 3.50 -15.41
C ASP A 64 -2.81 3.86 -14.15
N GLU A 65 -2.11 2.89 -13.57
CA GLU A 65 -1.14 3.07 -12.48
C GLU A 65 0.03 3.97 -12.93
N ILE A 66 0.61 3.72 -14.12
CA ILE A 66 1.69 4.52 -14.69
C ILE A 66 1.21 5.96 -14.92
N ASN A 67 0.01 6.14 -15.48
CA ASN A 67 -0.55 7.46 -15.76
C ASN A 67 -0.90 8.27 -14.49
N ALA A 68 -1.29 7.60 -13.40
CA ALA A 68 -1.57 8.24 -12.12
C ALA A 68 -0.28 8.64 -11.36
N LEU A 69 0.70 7.73 -11.30
CA LEU A 69 1.85 7.84 -10.39
C LEU A 69 3.09 8.53 -10.99
N HIS A 70 3.18 8.70 -12.31
CA HIS A 70 4.41 9.17 -12.97
C HIS A 70 4.27 10.54 -13.66
N SER A 71 5.40 11.25 -13.77
CA SER A 71 5.51 12.46 -14.60
C SER A 71 5.52 12.11 -16.09
N GLU A 72 5.22 13.09 -16.95
CA GLU A 72 5.24 12.85 -18.40
C GLU A 72 6.65 12.48 -18.90
N GLU A 73 7.69 13.14 -18.40
CA GLU A 73 9.09 12.83 -18.72
C GLU A 73 9.49 11.43 -18.23
N ALA A 74 8.90 10.95 -17.12
CA ALA A 74 9.07 9.57 -16.69
C ALA A 74 8.38 8.60 -17.66
N ARG A 75 7.13 8.85 -18.06
CA ARG A 75 6.39 8.02 -19.03
C ARG A 75 7.08 7.97 -20.40
N GLN A 76 7.55 9.11 -20.92
CA GLN A 76 8.31 9.19 -22.18
C GLN A 76 9.61 8.36 -22.12
N ARG A 77 10.34 8.38 -20.99
CA ARG A 77 11.54 7.53 -20.80
C ARG A 77 11.23 6.04 -20.78
N MET A 78 10.03 5.62 -20.34
CA MET A 78 9.64 4.20 -20.34
C MET A 78 9.62 3.58 -21.74
N HIS A 79 9.33 4.37 -22.79
CA HIS A 79 9.37 3.90 -24.19
C HIS A 79 10.76 3.43 -24.65
N SER A 80 11.83 3.76 -23.93
CA SER A 80 13.17 3.21 -24.19
C SER A 80 13.24 1.69 -23.95
N TYR A 81 12.44 1.16 -23.02
CA TYR A 81 12.38 -0.25 -22.63
C TYR A 81 11.42 -1.10 -23.46
N GLN A 82 10.79 -0.52 -24.49
CA GLN A 82 9.88 -1.23 -25.39
C GLN A 82 10.61 -2.32 -26.18
N ILE A 83 10.05 -3.54 -26.14
CA ILE A 83 10.54 -4.73 -26.88
C ILE A 83 9.56 -5.25 -27.94
N GLY A 84 8.37 -4.67 -28.02
CA GLY A 84 7.30 -5.05 -28.95
C GLY A 84 5.99 -4.33 -28.61
N ARG A 85 4.89 -4.78 -29.21
CA ARG A 85 3.50 -4.34 -28.93
C ARG A 85 2.57 -5.55 -28.77
N ILE A 86 1.40 -5.34 -28.20
CA ILE A 86 0.28 -6.29 -28.25
C ILE A 86 -0.81 -5.77 -29.20
N GLU A 87 -1.71 -6.65 -29.58
CA GLU A 87 -2.94 -6.34 -30.32
C GLU A 87 -4.16 -6.66 -29.44
N GLY A 88 -5.21 -5.83 -29.52
CA GLY A 88 -6.40 -5.96 -28.68
C GLY A 88 -6.18 -5.65 -27.19
N THR A 89 -7.14 -6.06 -26.37
CA THR A 89 -7.15 -5.83 -24.91
C THR A 89 -6.29 -6.85 -24.19
N TRP A 90 -5.42 -6.40 -23.28
CA TRP A 90 -4.58 -7.29 -22.49
C TRP A 90 -5.36 -8.02 -21.39
N ILE A 91 -5.22 -9.34 -21.31
CA ILE A 91 -5.70 -10.14 -20.18
C ILE A 91 -4.54 -10.31 -19.19
N ASN A 92 -4.62 -9.57 -18.08
CA ASN A 92 -3.65 -9.59 -16.98
C ASN A 92 -3.30 -11.00 -16.52
N PHE A 93 -2.03 -11.21 -16.15
CA PHE A 93 -1.60 -12.35 -15.36
C PHE A 93 -1.57 -12.01 -13.87
N LEU A 94 -1.71 -13.02 -13.00
CA LEU A 94 -1.32 -12.91 -11.59
C LEU A 94 0.20 -12.75 -11.52
N PRO A 95 0.76 -11.67 -10.96
CA PRO A 95 2.19 -11.44 -10.89
C PRO A 95 2.95 -12.56 -10.15
N PRO A 96 4.22 -12.86 -10.50
CA PRO A 96 5.03 -13.85 -9.79
C PRO A 96 5.17 -13.56 -8.29
N ILE A 97 5.23 -12.28 -7.89
CA ILE A 97 5.31 -11.88 -6.47
C ILE A 97 4.04 -12.22 -5.69
N GLN A 98 2.88 -12.30 -6.36
CA GLN A 98 1.59 -12.71 -5.80
C GLN A 98 1.33 -14.21 -6.00
N GLY A 99 2.35 -15.00 -6.37
CA GLY A 99 2.25 -16.46 -6.51
C GLY A 99 1.85 -16.97 -7.90
N GLY A 100 1.81 -16.10 -8.91
CA GLY A 100 1.56 -16.50 -10.30
C GLY A 100 2.55 -17.55 -10.82
N LYS A 101 2.03 -18.60 -11.47
CA LYS A 101 2.82 -19.68 -12.08
C LYS A 101 2.76 -19.54 -13.60
N PHE A 102 3.91 -19.67 -14.27
CA PHE A 102 4.09 -19.37 -15.69
C PHE A 102 4.78 -20.52 -16.41
N ARG A 103 4.33 -20.86 -17.62
CA ARG A 103 4.91 -21.95 -18.42
C ARG A 103 6.01 -21.40 -19.34
N ALA A 104 7.18 -22.04 -19.33
CA ALA A 104 8.26 -21.76 -20.28
C ALA A 104 7.77 -21.83 -21.74
N TYR A 105 8.38 -21.05 -22.63
CA TYR A 105 7.99 -21.00 -24.04
C TYR A 105 8.76 -22.02 -24.88
N THR A 106 8.05 -22.74 -25.74
CA THR A 106 8.60 -23.64 -26.75
C THR A 106 7.90 -23.36 -28.08
N GLU A 107 8.66 -23.20 -29.15
CA GLU A 107 8.13 -22.78 -30.47
C GLU A 107 7.08 -23.78 -31.00
N ASP A 108 7.25 -25.07 -30.70
CA ASP A 108 6.31 -26.16 -31.06
C ASP A 108 4.92 -26.05 -30.42
N THR A 109 4.71 -25.20 -29.40
CA THR A 109 3.40 -25.04 -28.74
C THR A 109 2.49 -23.98 -29.38
N CYS A 110 2.86 -23.46 -30.57
CA CYS A 110 2.05 -22.48 -31.30
C CYS A 110 0.95 -23.09 -32.19
N SER A 111 0.79 -24.43 -32.24
CA SER A 111 -0.10 -25.12 -33.18
C SER A 111 -1.30 -25.85 -32.55
N SER A 112 -1.70 -25.47 -31.34
CA SER A 112 -2.95 -25.92 -30.72
C SER A 112 -3.83 -24.71 -30.43
N ASP A 113 -4.86 -24.53 -31.25
CA ASP A 113 -5.80 -23.40 -31.16
C ASP A 113 -6.58 -23.44 -29.83
N GLU A 114 -6.23 -22.53 -28.91
CA GLU A 114 -7.11 -22.06 -27.83
C GLU A 114 -7.46 -20.57 -28.04
N ASP A 115 -7.82 -20.20 -29.27
CA ASP A 115 -8.37 -18.88 -29.60
C ASP A 115 -9.89 -18.98 -29.90
N SER A 116 -10.61 -19.64 -28.98
CA SER A 116 -12.07 -19.57 -28.90
C SER A 116 -12.52 -19.66 -27.44
N THR A 117 -12.97 -18.54 -26.88
CA THR A 117 -13.57 -18.48 -25.54
C THR A 117 -15.02 -18.03 -25.62
N THR A 118 -15.89 -18.95 -26.02
CA THR A 118 -17.32 -18.89 -25.69
C THR A 118 -17.58 -19.67 -24.41
N PRO A 119 -18.37 -19.15 -23.45
CA PRO A 119 -18.64 -19.86 -22.20
C PRO A 119 -19.65 -20.99 -22.43
N GLU A 120 -19.18 -22.25 -22.45
CA GLU A 120 -20.08 -23.40 -22.47
C GLU A 120 -20.76 -23.60 -21.11
N VAL A 121 -22.09 -23.47 -21.10
CA VAL A 121 -22.96 -23.87 -20.00
C VAL A 121 -23.12 -25.39 -20.04
N PHE A 122 -22.37 -26.11 -19.21
CA PHE A 122 -22.46 -27.58 -19.19
C PHE A 122 -23.63 -28.07 -18.32
N SER A 123 -24.74 -28.42 -18.97
CA SER A 123 -25.80 -29.24 -18.37
C SER A 123 -25.50 -30.73 -18.60
N GLY A 124 -25.21 -31.48 -17.54
CA GLY A 124 -24.99 -32.93 -17.64
C GLY A 124 -24.94 -33.58 -16.27
N SER A 125 -25.93 -34.42 -15.93
CA SER A 125 -26.00 -35.07 -14.63
C SER A 125 -25.33 -36.45 -14.62
N SER A 126 -24.40 -36.67 -13.70
CA SER A 126 -24.22 -37.96 -13.00
C SER A 126 -23.38 -37.75 -11.73
N GLN A 127 -23.55 -38.65 -10.78
CA GLN A 127 -23.05 -38.52 -9.41
C GLN A 127 -21.59 -38.98 -9.29
N ASP A 128 -20.69 -38.14 -8.79
CA ASP A 128 -20.11 -38.34 -7.45
C ASP A 128 -19.38 -37.09 -6.94
N GLY A 129 -19.39 -36.86 -5.63
CA GLY A 129 -19.01 -35.57 -5.04
C GLY A 129 -17.50 -35.30 -5.03
N SER A 130 -17.05 -34.31 -5.83
CA SER A 130 -15.72 -33.69 -5.65
C SER A 130 -15.81 -32.16 -5.67
N ILE A 131 -15.05 -31.55 -4.76
CA ILE A 131 -15.14 -30.12 -4.42
C ILE A 131 -14.26 -29.29 -5.38
N PRO A 132 -14.73 -28.15 -5.92
CA PRO A 132 -13.91 -27.31 -6.80
C PRO A 132 -12.68 -26.74 -6.04
N PRO A 133 -11.51 -26.66 -6.68
CA PRO A 133 -10.26 -26.32 -6.01
C PRO A 133 -10.26 -24.86 -5.55
N SER A 134 -9.98 -24.66 -4.26
CA SER A 134 -9.69 -23.34 -3.69
C SER A 134 -8.22 -22.95 -3.96
N PRO A 135 -7.84 -21.66 -3.92
CA PRO A 135 -6.47 -21.22 -4.19
C PRO A 135 -5.51 -21.66 -3.08
N ILE A 136 -4.87 -22.81 -3.27
CA ILE A 136 -3.86 -23.36 -2.37
C ILE A 136 -2.53 -22.63 -2.58
N PHE A 137 -2.20 -21.75 -1.64
CA PHE A 137 -0.87 -21.21 -1.43
C PHE A 137 -0.08 -22.13 -0.49
N ASP A 138 0.69 -23.06 -1.06
CA ASP A 138 1.69 -23.83 -0.33
C ASP A 138 3.02 -23.07 -0.24
N ALA A 139 3.65 -23.11 0.94
CA ALA A 139 5.00 -22.58 1.12
C ALA A 139 6.03 -23.60 0.61
N VAL A 140 6.71 -23.28 -0.49
CA VAL A 140 7.76 -24.16 -1.04
C VAL A 140 9.09 -23.90 -0.35
N ASP A 141 9.49 -24.83 0.52
CA ASP A 141 10.85 -24.91 1.04
C ASP A 141 11.84 -25.22 -0.09
N SER A 142 12.85 -24.36 -0.24
CA SER A 142 13.93 -24.54 -1.21
C SER A 142 15.24 -24.88 -0.51
N LYS A 143 15.65 -26.16 -0.57
CA LYS A 143 17.07 -26.59 -0.50
C LYS A 143 17.25 -28.09 -0.80
N SER A 144 17.88 -28.39 -1.92
CA SER A 144 18.51 -29.70 -2.16
C SER A 144 20.02 -29.54 -2.30
N THR A 145 20.79 -30.05 -1.34
CA THR A 145 22.16 -30.56 -1.58
C THR A 145 22.53 -31.57 -0.49
N VAL A 146 23.05 -32.72 -0.90
CA VAL A 146 23.32 -33.88 -0.04
C VAL A 146 24.66 -33.77 0.69
N ARG A 147 24.68 -34.00 2.01
CA ARG A 147 25.78 -34.73 2.68
C ARG A 147 25.37 -35.28 4.06
N GLN A 148 25.76 -36.52 4.33
CA GLN A 148 25.39 -37.28 5.54
C GLN A 148 26.17 -36.83 6.79
N ARG A 149 25.46 -36.70 7.92
CA ARG A 149 25.96 -37.06 9.27
C ARG A 149 24.79 -37.11 10.28
N LYS A 150 24.71 -38.18 11.06
CA LYS A 150 23.92 -38.34 12.31
C LYS A 150 24.90 -38.40 13.50
N PRO A 151 24.46 -38.34 14.77
CA PRO A 151 23.17 -37.86 15.32
C PRO A 151 23.43 -36.47 16.00
N THR A 152 22.70 -35.91 16.98
CA THR A 152 21.55 -36.32 17.83
C THR A 152 20.76 -35.07 18.24
N GLY A 153 19.44 -35.15 18.47
CA GLY A 153 18.66 -34.06 19.06
C GLY A 153 17.15 -34.23 18.87
N THR A 154 16.38 -34.01 19.94
CA THR A 154 14.93 -34.26 19.98
C THR A 154 14.16 -33.26 19.11
N ALA A 155 13.61 -33.73 17.99
CA ALA A 155 12.80 -32.90 17.10
C ALA A 155 11.33 -32.90 17.54
N LEU A 156 10.83 -31.74 17.98
CA LEU A 156 9.40 -31.46 17.98
C LEU A 156 8.96 -31.31 16.52
N THR A 157 8.13 -32.23 16.05
CA THR A 157 7.51 -32.15 14.72
C THR A 157 6.50 -31.01 14.67
N ASP A 158 6.86 -29.95 13.97
CA ASP A 158 5.94 -28.86 13.63
C ASP A 158 5.06 -29.34 12.46
N GLN A 159 3.82 -29.77 12.75
CA GLN A 159 2.87 -30.11 11.70
C GLN A 159 2.24 -28.82 11.15
N PRO A 160 2.12 -28.67 9.80
CA PRO A 160 1.41 -27.54 9.23
C PRO A 160 -0.06 -27.57 9.67
N GLN A 161 -0.47 -26.59 10.47
CA GLN A 161 -1.86 -26.45 10.87
C GLN A 161 -2.73 -26.23 9.64
N ALA A 162 -3.68 -27.14 9.41
CA ALA A 162 -4.69 -26.97 8.37
C ALA A 162 -5.45 -25.66 8.59
N LYS A 163 -5.64 -24.88 7.52
CA LYS A 163 -6.39 -23.61 7.58
C LYS A 163 -7.82 -23.90 8.07
N PRO A 164 -8.33 -23.19 9.09
CA PRO A 164 -9.70 -23.34 9.54
C PRO A 164 -10.69 -23.05 8.40
N ALA A 165 -11.53 -24.02 8.04
CA ALA A 165 -12.48 -23.90 6.93
C ALA A 165 -13.43 -22.69 7.04
N PHE A 166 -13.68 -22.18 8.27
CA PHE A 166 -14.48 -20.98 8.48
C PHE A 166 -13.81 -19.70 7.93
N LEU A 167 -12.47 -19.61 7.91
CA LEU A 167 -11.75 -18.45 7.38
C LEU A 167 -11.81 -18.43 5.85
N ASP A 168 -11.77 -19.60 5.20
CA ASP A 168 -11.99 -19.72 3.76
C ASP A 168 -13.44 -19.39 3.40
N ALA A 169 -14.42 -19.83 4.22
CA ALA A 169 -15.81 -19.44 4.07
C ALA A 169 -16.02 -17.92 4.22
N ARG A 170 -15.38 -17.28 5.22
CA ARG A 170 -15.44 -15.83 5.43
C ARG A 170 -14.79 -15.05 4.28
N THR A 171 -13.68 -15.56 3.73
CA THR A 171 -13.04 -14.97 2.54
C THR A 171 -14.01 -14.97 1.35
N ARG A 172 -14.72 -16.08 1.12
CA ARG A 172 -15.74 -16.17 0.06
C ARG A 172 -16.93 -15.24 0.31
N GLU A 173 -17.38 -15.11 1.56
CA GLU A 173 -18.46 -14.18 1.95
C GLU A 173 -18.10 -12.72 1.63
N GLU A 174 -16.90 -12.27 1.98
CA GLU A 174 -16.44 -10.90 1.66
C GLU A 174 -16.35 -10.67 0.14
N ILE A 175 -15.84 -11.63 -0.63
CA ILE A 175 -15.80 -11.55 -2.10
C ILE A 175 -17.21 -11.47 -2.69
N ILE A 176 -18.17 -12.26 -2.19
CA ILE A 176 -19.57 -12.23 -2.64
C ILE A 176 -20.21 -10.88 -2.35
N LEU A 177 -20.01 -10.33 -1.14
CA LEU A 177 -20.54 -9.03 -0.74
C LEU A 177 -19.99 -7.89 -1.59
N ASP A 178 -18.68 -7.88 -1.87
CA ASP A 178 -18.07 -6.90 -2.76
C ASP A 178 -18.54 -7.07 -4.21
N THR A 179 -18.58 -8.30 -4.74
CA THR A 179 -19.03 -8.57 -6.12
C THR A 179 -20.51 -8.22 -6.34
N ALA A 180 -21.32 -8.24 -5.29
CA ALA A 180 -22.72 -7.76 -5.32
C ALA A 180 -22.86 -6.23 -5.16
N LYS A 181 -21.83 -5.55 -4.63
CA LYS A 181 -21.83 -4.11 -4.33
C LYS A 181 -21.18 -3.26 -5.42
N TYR A 182 -20.11 -3.76 -6.04
CA TYR A 182 -19.32 -3.06 -7.06
C TYR A 182 -19.68 -3.54 -8.48
N PRO A 183 -19.34 -2.78 -9.53
CA PRO A 183 -19.58 -3.21 -10.91
C PRO A 183 -18.92 -4.55 -11.25
N SER A 184 -19.56 -5.26 -12.19
CA SER A 184 -19.14 -6.56 -12.69
C SER A 184 -17.69 -6.56 -13.18
N LEU A 185 -16.99 -7.66 -12.89
CA LEU A 185 -15.59 -7.90 -13.31
C LEU A 185 -15.48 -8.42 -14.75
N ASP A 186 -16.57 -8.43 -15.52
CA ASP A 186 -16.54 -8.80 -16.93
C ASP A 186 -15.70 -7.80 -17.76
N PRO A 187 -15.09 -8.24 -18.88
CA PRO A 187 -14.19 -7.40 -19.65
C PRO A 187 -14.84 -6.11 -20.21
N ALA A 188 -16.13 -6.12 -20.53
CA ALA A 188 -16.80 -4.96 -21.12
C ALA A 188 -17.08 -3.87 -20.06
N SER A 189 -17.60 -4.28 -18.90
CA SER A 189 -17.81 -3.38 -17.76
C SER A 189 -16.50 -2.75 -17.30
N GLN A 190 -15.44 -3.54 -17.16
CA GLN A 190 -14.13 -3.04 -16.70
C GLN A 190 -13.42 -2.17 -17.74
N GLU A 191 -13.59 -2.41 -19.04
CA GLU A 191 -13.05 -1.53 -20.09
C GLU A 191 -13.79 -0.18 -20.14
N GLU A 192 -15.11 -0.17 -19.94
CA GLU A 192 -15.88 1.08 -19.86
C GLU A 192 -15.46 1.93 -18.63
N ILE A 193 -15.18 1.31 -17.49
CA ILE A 193 -14.64 1.99 -16.31
C ILE A 193 -13.25 2.59 -16.62
N LYS A 194 -12.35 1.81 -17.24
CA LYS A 194 -11.02 2.30 -17.67
C LYS A 194 -11.12 3.47 -18.64
N ARG A 195 -12.03 3.40 -19.63
CA ARG A 195 -12.30 4.50 -20.58
C ARG A 195 -12.75 5.77 -19.86
N LYS A 196 -13.79 5.69 -19.02
CA LYS A 196 -14.29 6.85 -18.26
C LYS A 196 -13.26 7.42 -17.29
N TYR A 197 -12.42 6.58 -16.68
CA TYR A 197 -11.35 7.02 -15.78
C TYR A 197 -10.27 7.82 -16.52
N ARG A 198 -9.90 7.39 -17.73
CA ARG A 198 -8.96 8.12 -18.61
C ARG A 198 -9.56 9.45 -19.08
N GLU A 199 -10.83 9.48 -19.46
CA GLU A 199 -11.56 10.71 -19.82
C GLU A 199 -11.64 11.69 -18.64
N LEU A 200 -11.90 11.19 -17.43
CA LEU A 200 -11.86 11.99 -16.20
C LEU A 200 -10.46 12.59 -15.95
N ASN A 201 -9.39 11.82 -16.16
CA ASN A 201 -8.02 12.32 -16.02
C ASN A 201 -7.72 13.48 -16.98
N GLU A 202 -8.13 13.38 -18.25
CA GLU A 202 -7.96 14.48 -19.21
C GLU A 202 -8.78 15.72 -18.82
N ARG A 203 -9.99 15.55 -18.29
CA ARG A 203 -10.80 16.66 -17.74
C ARG A 203 -10.13 17.32 -16.54
N ILE A 204 -9.57 16.54 -15.61
CA ILE A 204 -8.83 17.03 -14.43
C ILE A 204 -7.61 17.86 -14.85
N LYS A 205 -6.88 17.43 -15.91
CA LYS A 205 -5.77 18.21 -16.49
C LYS A 205 -6.26 19.50 -17.14
N ALA A 206 -7.33 19.44 -17.93
CA ALA A 206 -7.90 20.62 -18.60
C ALA A 206 -8.41 21.68 -17.62
N GLU A 207 -8.87 21.27 -16.43
CA GLU A 207 -9.29 22.14 -15.33
C GLU A 207 -8.10 22.74 -14.52
N GLY A 208 -6.85 22.40 -14.88
CA GLY A 208 -5.63 22.87 -14.21
C GLY A 208 -5.38 22.28 -12.82
N LEU A 209 -6.00 21.15 -12.47
CA LEU A 209 -5.98 20.65 -11.09
C LEU A 209 -4.63 20.05 -10.66
N TYR A 210 -3.74 19.74 -11.59
CA TYR A 210 -2.36 19.37 -11.28
C TYR A 210 -1.47 20.61 -10.99
N ASP A 211 -1.92 21.83 -11.32
CA ASP A 211 -1.13 23.03 -11.12
C ASP A 211 -1.12 23.44 -9.63
N CYS A 212 0.09 23.57 -9.09
CA CYS A 212 0.29 23.89 -7.69
C CYS A 212 0.27 25.41 -7.47
N ASN A 213 -0.74 25.91 -6.76
CA ASN A 213 -0.73 27.30 -6.30
C ASN A 213 0.19 27.44 -5.07
N TYR A 214 1.43 27.90 -5.30
CA TYR A 214 2.41 28.10 -4.23
C TYR A 214 1.96 29.07 -3.12
N SER A 215 1.01 29.98 -3.38
CA SER A 215 0.48 30.86 -2.33
C SER A 215 -0.29 30.09 -1.25
N CYS A 216 -0.84 28.90 -1.56
CA CYS A 216 -1.43 28.03 -0.55
C CYS A 216 -0.39 27.55 0.47
N TYR A 217 0.83 27.20 0.02
CA TYR A 217 1.92 26.79 0.91
C TYR A 217 2.49 27.94 1.74
N PHE A 218 2.35 29.20 1.32
CA PHE A 218 2.71 30.34 2.17
C PHE A 218 1.89 30.37 3.48
N VAL A 219 0.58 30.09 3.41
CA VAL A 219 -0.30 29.99 4.59
C VAL A 219 0.16 28.86 5.52
N GLU A 220 0.59 27.73 4.94
CA GLU A 220 1.13 26.58 5.67
C GLU A 220 2.45 26.95 6.36
N CYS A 221 3.38 27.61 5.66
CA CYS A 221 4.62 28.13 6.23
C CYS A 221 4.35 29.09 7.40
N CYS A 222 3.41 30.03 7.27
CA CYS A 222 3.01 30.90 8.39
C CYS A 222 2.52 30.10 9.61
N ARG A 223 1.73 29.03 9.39
CA ARG A 223 1.25 28.15 10.46
C ARG A 223 2.39 27.34 11.10
N TYR A 224 3.35 26.87 10.30
CA TYR A 224 4.55 26.17 10.78
C TYR A 224 5.42 27.09 11.65
N THR A 225 5.69 28.31 11.18
CA THR A 225 6.43 29.33 11.95
C THR A 225 5.68 29.72 13.23
N LEU A 226 4.35 29.83 13.19
CA LEU A 226 3.54 30.11 14.38
C LEU A 226 3.68 29.01 15.43
N PHE A 227 3.49 27.73 15.08
CA PHE A 227 3.57 26.63 16.04
C PHE A 227 5.00 26.40 16.54
N ALA A 228 6.02 26.51 15.68
CA ALA A 228 7.42 26.45 16.11
C ALA A 228 7.79 27.64 17.03
N GLY A 229 7.32 28.85 16.70
CA GLY A 229 7.55 30.06 17.51
C GLY A 229 6.88 30.00 18.88
N LEU A 230 5.61 29.55 18.94
CA LEU A 230 4.90 29.34 20.21
C LEU A 230 5.57 28.24 21.04
N SER A 231 5.96 27.11 20.42
CA SER A 231 6.71 26.05 21.09
C SER A 231 8.00 26.59 21.71
N TYR A 232 8.80 27.34 20.96
CA TYR A 232 10.03 27.96 21.45
C TYR A 232 9.77 28.99 22.55
N MET A 233 8.76 29.85 22.41
CA MET A 233 8.39 30.85 23.42
C MET A 233 8.03 30.18 24.75
N PHE A 234 7.15 29.19 24.75
CA PHE A 234 6.77 28.47 25.97
C PHE A 234 7.93 27.64 26.55
N LEU A 235 8.84 27.13 25.71
CA LEU A 235 10.08 26.49 26.18
C LEU A 235 10.94 27.49 26.97
N ARG A 236 11.10 28.73 26.47
CA ARG A 236 11.86 29.78 27.16
C ARG A 236 11.18 30.28 28.43
N MET A 237 9.85 30.16 28.54
CA MET A 237 9.07 30.49 29.75
C MET A 237 9.06 29.38 30.82
N GLY A 238 9.61 28.19 30.54
CA GLY A 238 9.52 27.03 31.44
C GLY A 238 8.21 26.25 31.38
N TRP A 239 7.35 26.52 30.39
CA TRP A 239 6.01 25.93 30.26
C TRP A 239 6.09 24.66 29.39
N TRP A 240 6.71 23.62 29.93
CA TRP A 240 7.14 22.43 29.18
C TRP A 240 6.00 21.71 28.44
N ALA A 241 4.87 21.46 29.11
CA ALA A 241 3.73 20.79 28.47
C ALA A 241 3.09 21.63 27.35
N THR A 242 2.96 22.93 27.55
CA THR A 242 2.42 23.86 26.54
C THR A 242 3.35 23.98 25.33
N SER A 243 4.67 24.04 25.57
CA SER A 243 5.68 24.00 24.51
C SER A 243 5.62 22.70 23.70
N ALA A 244 5.54 21.56 24.39
CA ALA A 244 5.38 20.25 23.76
C ALA A 244 4.09 20.14 22.95
N PHE A 245 2.98 20.70 23.42
CA PHE A 245 1.71 20.73 22.68
C PHE A 245 1.88 21.44 21.33
N PHE A 246 2.47 22.65 21.32
CA PHE A 246 2.71 23.37 20.07
C PHE A 246 3.75 22.69 19.17
N LEU A 247 4.74 21.99 19.72
CA LEU A 247 5.63 21.13 18.93
C LEU A 247 4.87 19.96 18.29
N GLY A 248 3.92 19.36 19.00
CA GLY A 248 3.04 18.33 18.45
C GLY A 248 2.12 18.88 17.34
N CYS A 249 1.58 20.09 17.49
CA CYS A 249 0.82 20.76 16.42
C CYS A 249 1.67 21.04 15.18
N PHE A 250 2.92 21.48 15.37
CA PHE A 250 3.90 21.61 14.29
C PHE A 250 4.15 20.26 13.60
N TRP A 251 4.36 19.19 14.39
CA TRP A 251 4.57 17.82 13.90
C TRP A 251 3.39 17.13 13.25
N HIS A 252 2.15 17.52 13.61
CA HIS A 252 0.94 17.13 12.89
C HIS A 252 0.90 17.77 11.50
N GLN A 253 1.23 19.06 11.41
CA GLN A 253 0.95 19.89 10.24
C GLN A 253 2.03 19.84 9.14
N LEU A 254 3.31 19.61 9.47
CA LEU A 254 4.37 19.53 8.45
C LEU A 254 4.30 18.26 7.60
N VAL A 255 3.75 17.15 8.13
CA VAL A 255 3.72 15.87 7.42
C VAL A 255 2.91 15.95 6.14
N PHE A 256 1.85 16.78 6.10
CA PHE A 256 1.07 17.01 4.88
C PHE A 256 1.92 17.57 3.74
N THR A 257 2.80 18.56 3.99
CA THR A 257 3.70 19.06 2.94
C THR A 257 4.80 18.04 2.59
N ALA A 258 5.29 17.26 3.55
CA ALA A 258 6.24 16.17 3.25
C ALA A 258 5.60 15.08 2.37
N HIS A 259 4.33 14.75 2.61
CA HIS A 259 3.52 13.82 1.83
C HIS A 259 3.29 14.33 0.40
N ASP A 260 2.84 15.58 0.24
CA ASP A 260 2.66 16.21 -1.08
C ASP A 260 3.96 16.19 -1.90
N ALA A 261 5.07 16.56 -1.25
CA ALA A 261 6.39 16.58 -1.88
C ALA A 261 6.89 15.16 -2.21
N GLY A 262 6.58 14.20 -1.33
CA GLY A 262 6.84 12.78 -1.54
C GLY A 262 6.19 12.23 -2.81
N HIS A 263 4.98 12.67 -3.11
CA HIS A 263 4.19 12.36 -4.32
C HIS A 263 4.44 13.29 -5.52
N MET A 264 5.42 14.18 -5.46
CA MET A 264 5.72 15.13 -6.53
C MET A 264 4.61 16.16 -6.81
N GLY A 265 3.73 16.42 -5.85
CA GLY A 265 2.58 17.32 -6.02
C GLY A 265 2.87 18.80 -5.81
N ILE A 266 4.12 19.22 -5.57
CA ILE A 266 4.46 20.63 -5.32
C ILE A 266 5.05 21.29 -6.56
N THR A 267 6.23 20.87 -7.01
CA THR A 267 6.89 21.43 -8.20
C THR A 267 6.90 20.48 -9.38
N HIS A 268 6.45 19.23 -9.19
CA HIS A 268 6.55 18.13 -10.15
C HIS A 268 7.99 17.73 -10.53
N ASN A 269 9.02 18.44 -10.03
CA ASN A 269 10.42 18.15 -10.29
C ASN A 269 10.99 17.17 -9.24
N PHE A 270 11.38 15.97 -9.69
CA PHE A 270 11.86 14.86 -8.85
C PHE A 270 12.82 15.26 -7.74
N HIS A 271 13.82 16.09 -8.05
CA HIS A 271 14.85 16.47 -7.08
C HIS A 271 14.38 17.56 -6.12
N VAL A 272 13.63 18.56 -6.61
CA VAL A 272 13.18 19.70 -5.79
C VAL A 272 12.20 19.23 -4.72
N ASP A 273 11.14 18.50 -5.09
CA ASP A 273 10.17 18.05 -4.08
C ASP A 273 10.77 16.98 -3.17
N THR A 274 11.71 16.15 -3.65
CA THR A 274 12.40 15.22 -2.75
C THR A 274 13.26 15.96 -1.70
N VAL A 275 13.95 17.05 -2.07
CA VAL A 275 14.68 17.89 -1.10
C VAL A 275 13.71 18.56 -0.12
N ILE A 276 12.58 19.12 -0.60
CA ILE A 276 11.54 19.71 0.26
C ILE A 276 11.02 18.67 1.25
N GLY A 277 10.61 17.51 0.75
CA GLY A 277 10.04 16.44 1.57
C GLY A 277 11.02 15.89 2.59
N MET A 278 12.29 15.64 2.22
CA MET A 278 13.31 15.14 3.15
C MET A 278 13.74 16.20 4.16
N PHE A 279 13.82 17.47 3.77
CA PHE A 279 14.10 18.54 4.73
C PHE A 279 13.01 18.62 5.81
N ILE A 280 11.75 18.57 5.39
CA ILE A 280 10.59 18.61 6.28
C ILE A 280 10.50 17.34 7.14
N ALA A 281 10.58 16.15 6.51
CA ALA A 281 10.44 14.88 7.20
C ALA A 281 11.62 14.60 8.15
N ASP A 282 12.87 14.64 7.67
CA ASP A 282 14.03 14.22 8.46
C ASP A 282 14.51 15.31 9.42
N TYR A 283 14.78 16.53 8.95
CA TYR A 283 15.43 17.57 9.76
C TYR A 283 14.49 18.18 10.80
N LEU A 284 13.20 18.34 10.44
CA LEU A 284 12.19 18.96 11.30
C LEU A 284 11.29 17.92 12.00
N GLY A 285 11.03 16.78 11.36
CA GLY A 285 10.15 15.72 11.87
C GLY A 285 10.87 14.48 12.45
N GLY A 286 12.13 14.24 12.12
CA GLY A 286 12.86 13.03 12.51
C GLY A 286 12.43 11.75 11.77
N LEU A 287 11.71 11.86 10.66
CA LEU A 287 11.18 10.73 9.89
C LEU A 287 11.81 10.65 8.49
N SER A 288 12.16 9.46 8.03
CA SER A 288 12.73 9.25 6.71
C SER A 288 11.66 9.29 5.62
N LEU A 289 11.76 10.27 4.71
CA LEU A 289 10.91 10.31 3.51
C LEU A 289 11.20 9.11 2.60
N GLY A 290 12.45 8.65 2.54
CA GLY A 290 12.88 7.51 1.74
C GLY A 290 12.26 6.19 2.21
N TRP A 291 12.14 5.98 3.52
CA TRP A 291 11.38 4.87 4.10
C TRP A 291 9.91 4.96 3.66
N TRP A 292 9.27 6.11 3.91
CA TRP A 292 7.86 6.30 3.64
C TRP A 292 7.54 6.13 2.14
N LYS A 293 8.33 6.74 1.23
CA LYS A 293 8.17 6.52 -0.22
C LYS A 293 8.32 5.05 -0.60
N ARG A 294 9.17 4.28 0.09
CA ARG A 294 9.39 2.86 -0.22
C ARG A 294 8.21 1.97 0.19
N SER A 295 7.56 2.20 1.33
CA SER A 295 6.35 1.46 1.72
C SER A 295 5.13 1.97 0.97
N HIS A 296 4.93 3.28 0.96
CA HIS A 296 3.71 3.91 0.46
C HIS A 296 3.52 3.76 -1.05
N ASN A 297 4.60 3.73 -1.86
CA ASN A 297 4.48 3.39 -3.29
C ASN A 297 4.06 1.94 -3.53
N VAL A 298 4.20 1.03 -2.55
CA VAL A 298 3.64 -0.33 -2.63
C VAL A 298 2.16 -0.28 -2.25
N HIS A 299 1.82 0.39 -1.15
CA HIS A 299 0.44 0.65 -0.73
C HIS A 299 -0.43 1.25 -1.85
N HIS A 300 0.08 2.17 -2.68
CA HIS A 300 -0.64 2.72 -3.85
C HIS A 300 -0.91 1.72 -5.00
N ILE A 301 -0.21 0.58 -5.06
CA ILE A 301 -0.42 -0.46 -6.10
C ILE A 301 -1.29 -1.61 -5.57
N VAL A 302 -1.09 -1.99 -4.31
CA VAL A 302 -1.72 -3.15 -3.66
C VAL A 302 -2.60 -2.76 -2.47
N THR A 303 -3.22 -1.59 -2.52
CA THR A 303 -3.99 -0.99 -1.42
C THR A 303 -4.95 -1.98 -0.77
N ASN A 304 -4.80 -2.16 0.55
CA ASN A 304 -5.59 -3.02 1.41
C ASN A 304 -5.51 -4.54 1.12
N GLU A 305 -4.52 -5.01 0.35
CA GLU A 305 -4.23 -6.44 0.16
C GLU A 305 -3.41 -7.02 1.34
N PRO A 306 -3.95 -7.95 2.16
CA PRO A 306 -3.31 -8.37 3.42
C PRO A 306 -1.91 -9.00 3.32
N GLU A 307 -1.57 -9.61 2.18
CA GLU A 307 -0.27 -10.24 1.91
C GLU A 307 0.77 -9.30 1.26
N HIS A 308 0.35 -8.09 0.88
CA HIS A 308 1.07 -7.25 -0.07
C HIS A 308 1.23 -5.79 0.40
N ASP A 309 0.26 -5.26 1.14
CA ASP A 309 0.24 -3.86 1.58
C ASP A 309 0.92 -3.64 2.96
N PRO A 310 2.08 -2.97 3.02
CA PRO A 310 2.78 -2.72 4.28
C PRO A 310 2.04 -1.79 5.24
N ASP A 311 1.12 -0.97 4.75
CA ASP A 311 0.44 0.07 5.54
C ASP A 311 -0.75 -0.52 6.35
N ILE A 312 -1.01 -1.84 6.25
CA ILE A 312 -1.95 -2.60 7.10
C ILE A 312 -1.31 -3.80 7.84
N GLU A 313 -0.04 -4.11 7.57
CA GLU A 313 0.68 -5.28 8.08
C GLU A 313 1.19 -5.07 9.54
N HIS A 314 0.27 -4.96 10.50
CA HIS A 314 0.56 -4.47 11.86
C HIS A 314 0.55 -5.53 12.99
N ILE A 315 0.64 -6.82 12.65
CA ILE A 315 0.77 -7.91 13.63
C ILE A 315 2.02 -7.67 14.51
N PRO A 316 1.93 -7.79 15.85
CA PRO A 316 0.83 -8.38 16.64
C PRO A 316 -0.23 -7.39 17.16
N PHE A 317 -0.15 -6.10 16.81
CA PHE A 317 -1.00 -5.05 17.42
C PHE A 317 -2.37 -4.90 16.76
N PHE A 318 -2.44 -4.98 15.43
CA PHE A 318 -3.69 -4.89 14.67
C PHE A 318 -3.79 -5.95 13.58
N ALA A 319 -5.02 -6.39 13.34
CA ALA A 319 -5.46 -7.23 12.24
C ALA A 319 -6.82 -6.70 11.77
N ILE A 320 -6.85 -6.10 10.58
CA ILE A 320 -8.08 -5.56 9.97
C ILE A 320 -8.84 -6.60 9.14
N SER A 321 -8.20 -7.73 8.85
CA SER A 321 -8.74 -8.85 8.08
C SER A 321 -8.54 -10.16 8.82
N HIS A 322 -9.47 -11.11 8.63
CA HIS A 322 -9.36 -12.47 9.14
C HIS A 322 -8.19 -13.26 8.50
N ARG A 323 -7.66 -12.80 7.36
CA ARG A 323 -6.46 -13.35 6.69
C ARG A 323 -5.23 -13.43 7.60
N PHE A 324 -5.07 -12.48 8.52
CA PHE A 324 -3.96 -12.49 9.46
C PHE A 324 -4.06 -13.60 10.54
N LEU A 325 -5.22 -14.26 10.70
CA LEU A 325 -5.48 -15.25 11.74
C LEU A 325 -4.97 -16.66 11.40
N THR A 326 -4.41 -16.89 10.20
CA THR A 326 -3.73 -18.14 9.82
C THR A 326 -2.21 -18.03 9.78
N SER A 327 -1.64 -16.87 10.15
CA SER A 327 -0.35 -16.41 9.65
C SER A 327 -0.35 -16.18 8.14
N LEU A 328 0.37 -15.16 7.67
CA LEU A 328 0.52 -14.89 6.24
C LEU A 328 1.95 -14.50 5.89
N ARG A 329 2.33 -14.65 4.62
CA ARG A 329 3.64 -14.22 4.13
C ARG A 329 3.51 -12.81 3.55
N SER A 330 4.12 -11.83 4.23
CA SER A 330 4.28 -10.49 3.69
C SER A 330 5.24 -10.52 2.50
N THR A 331 4.76 -10.08 1.35
CA THR A 331 5.61 -9.84 0.18
C THR A 331 6.34 -8.50 0.24
N TYR A 332 5.96 -7.59 1.14
CA TYR A 332 6.71 -6.35 1.38
C TYR A 332 7.89 -6.54 2.34
N TYR A 333 7.70 -7.21 3.48
CA TYR A 333 8.75 -7.49 4.45
C TYR A 333 9.54 -8.79 4.18
N ASP A 334 9.14 -9.57 3.17
CA ASP A 334 9.72 -10.88 2.80
C ASP A 334 9.76 -11.90 3.96
N ARG A 335 8.81 -11.80 4.90
CA ARG A 335 8.74 -12.60 6.13
C ARG A 335 7.34 -13.18 6.37
N ILE A 336 7.26 -14.25 7.16
CA ILE A 336 5.98 -14.74 7.68
C ILE A 336 5.59 -13.85 8.88
N MET A 337 4.38 -13.31 8.82
CA MET A 337 3.70 -12.65 9.94
C MET A 337 2.95 -13.71 10.71
N THR A 338 3.51 -14.14 11.84
CA THR A 338 3.03 -15.27 12.63
C THR A 338 1.84 -14.89 13.51
N PHE A 339 0.76 -15.67 13.45
CA PHE A 339 -0.36 -15.59 14.40
C PHE A 339 -0.02 -16.33 15.71
N ASP A 340 1.00 -15.83 16.39
CA ASP A 340 1.61 -16.41 17.58
C ASP A 340 0.84 -16.08 18.88
N ALA A 341 1.43 -16.41 20.04
CA ALA A 341 0.80 -16.15 21.34
C ALA A 341 0.63 -14.64 21.64
N PRO A 342 1.64 -13.77 21.42
CA PRO A 342 1.46 -12.32 21.45
C PRO A 342 0.32 -11.81 20.56
N ALA A 343 0.26 -12.22 19.28
CA ALA A 343 -0.81 -11.81 18.36
C ALA A 343 -2.18 -12.27 18.87
N ARG A 344 -2.33 -13.54 19.25
CA ARG A 344 -3.57 -14.06 19.82
C ARG A 344 -4.01 -13.33 21.10
N PHE A 345 -3.09 -12.85 21.92
CA PHE A 345 -3.43 -12.10 23.13
C PHE A 345 -3.87 -10.67 22.80
N LEU A 346 -3.05 -9.92 22.07
CA LEU A 346 -3.27 -8.49 21.80
C LEU A 346 -4.49 -8.24 20.92
N LEU A 347 -4.69 -9.06 19.87
CA LEU A 347 -5.79 -8.88 18.91
C LEU A 347 -7.18 -9.10 19.52
N LYS A 348 -7.32 -9.73 20.69
CA LYS A 348 -8.59 -9.79 21.43
C LYS A 348 -9.04 -8.42 21.95
N PHE A 349 -8.12 -7.46 22.06
CA PHE A 349 -8.35 -6.15 22.65
C PHE A 349 -8.08 -4.99 21.69
N GLN A 350 -7.76 -5.27 20.42
CA GLN A 350 -7.33 -4.27 19.43
C GLN A 350 -8.31 -3.10 19.26
N ASN A 351 -9.62 -3.37 19.39
CA ASN A 351 -10.67 -2.35 19.30
C ASN A 351 -10.69 -1.39 20.52
N TYR A 352 -10.08 -1.77 21.64
CA TYR A 352 -9.90 -0.92 22.83
C TYR A 352 -8.50 -0.28 22.88
N SER A 353 -7.48 -0.99 22.40
CA SER A 353 -6.10 -0.49 22.37
C SER A 353 -5.77 0.38 21.16
N TYR A 354 -6.67 0.52 20.18
CA TYR A 354 -6.49 1.33 18.98
C TYR A 354 -5.96 2.75 19.27
N TYR A 355 -6.74 3.59 19.96
CA TYR A 355 -6.30 4.96 20.26
C TYR A 355 -5.04 5.01 21.15
N PRO A 356 -4.92 4.24 22.25
CA PRO A 356 -3.68 4.17 23.04
C PRO A 356 -2.42 3.80 22.24
N ILE A 357 -2.53 2.92 21.23
CA ILE A 357 -1.41 2.56 20.36
C ILE A 357 -1.16 3.65 19.31
N MET A 358 -2.20 4.23 18.70
CA MET A 358 -2.07 5.37 17.76
C MET A 358 -1.40 6.59 18.40
N MET A 359 -1.65 6.84 19.68
CA MET A 359 -0.97 7.86 20.50
C MET A 359 0.56 7.66 20.59
N LEU A 360 1.05 6.43 20.39
CA LEU A 360 2.46 6.05 20.45
C LEU A 360 3.04 5.65 19.07
N ALA A 361 2.22 5.60 18.01
CA ALA A 361 2.62 5.10 16.70
C ALA A 361 3.82 5.84 16.09
N ARG A 362 4.00 7.14 16.41
CA ARG A 362 5.16 7.94 15.96
C ARG A 362 6.50 7.30 16.35
N PHE A 363 6.59 6.64 17.51
CA PHE A 363 7.82 5.97 17.93
C PHE A 363 8.19 4.82 17.00
N ASN A 364 7.20 4.09 16.46
CA ASN A 364 7.42 3.06 15.44
C ASN A 364 7.94 3.67 14.12
N LEU A 365 7.46 4.87 13.75
CA LEU A 365 7.94 5.57 12.55
C LEU A 365 9.44 5.94 12.65
N TYR A 366 9.94 6.31 13.84
CA TYR A 366 11.39 6.49 14.04
C TYR A 366 12.17 5.19 13.88
N VAL A 367 11.66 4.08 14.43
CA VAL A 367 12.30 2.76 14.29
C VAL A 367 12.37 2.35 12.83
N LEU A 368 11.28 2.51 12.08
CA LEU A 368 11.22 2.20 10.64
C LEU A 368 12.13 3.12 9.80
N SER A 369 12.22 4.41 10.14
CA SER A 369 13.13 5.36 9.50
C SER A 369 14.60 4.96 9.66
N TRP A 370 15.01 4.64 10.89
CA TRP A 370 16.36 4.15 11.16
C TRP A 370 16.61 2.75 10.59
N GLU A 371 15.63 1.86 10.59
CA GLU A 371 15.73 0.54 9.98
C GLU A 371 16.05 0.65 8.48
N TYR A 372 15.33 1.50 7.76
CA TYR A 372 15.54 1.74 6.32
C TYR A 372 16.96 2.23 6.03
N LEU A 373 17.44 3.23 6.77
CA LEU A 373 18.78 3.81 6.60
C LEU A 373 19.88 2.79 6.97
N LEU A 374 19.76 2.14 8.13
CA LEU A 374 20.81 1.25 8.66
C LEU A 374 20.86 -0.12 7.96
N LYS A 375 19.73 -0.68 7.53
CA LYS A 375 19.72 -1.92 6.70
C LYS A 375 20.10 -1.67 5.24
N GLY A 376 20.46 -0.42 4.87
CA GLY A 376 20.90 -0.07 3.52
C GLY A 376 19.82 -0.28 2.47
N GLN A 377 18.56 -0.05 2.85
CA GLN A 377 17.37 -0.23 2.01
C GLN A 377 17.14 0.90 1.00
N ALA A 378 17.87 2.02 1.15
CA ALA A 378 17.83 3.17 0.29
C ALA A 378 18.46 2.92 -1.10
N PRO A 379 18.03 3.63 -2.16
CA PRO A 379 18.60 3.50 -3.50
C PRO A 379 20.10 3.82 -3.52
N LYS A 380 20.92 2.89 -4.02
CA LYS A 380 22.39 3.05 -4.14
C LYS A 380 22.84 3.53 -5.52
N ARG A 381 21.91 3.71 -6.45
CA ARG A 381 22.14 4.05 -7.86
C ARG A 381 20.94 4.82 -8.43
N GLY A 382 21.06 5.33 -9.65
CA GLY A 382 20.00 6.08 -10.32
C GLY A 382 19.88 7.51 -9.78
N PRO A 383 18.80 8.25 -10.07
CA PRO A 383 18.67 9.64 -9.65
C PRO A 383 18.58 9.82 -8.12
N ALA A 384 18.26 8.74 -7.39
CA ALA A 384 18.05 8.73 -5.94
C ALA A 384 19.29 8.35 -5.11
N TRP A 385 20.47 8.18 -5.72
CA TRP A 385 21.65 7.61 -5.05
C TRP A 385 22.14 8.37 -3.81
N TRP A 386 21.89 9.68 -3.76
CA TRP A 386 22.38 10.59 -2.71
C TRP A 386 21.42 10.73 -1.52
N HIS A 387 20.18 10.23 -1.66
CA HIS A 387 19.10 10.38 -0.68
C HIS A 387 19.53 9.92 0.71
N VAL A 388 20.13 8.73 0.82
CA VAL A 388 20.59 8.14 2.08
C VAL A 388 21.51 9.06 2.89
N TRP A 389 22.38 9.83 2.23
CA TRP A 389 23.30 10.74 2.90
C TRP A 389 22.59 12.01 3.38
N PHE A 390 21.65 12.52 2.58
CA PHE A 390 20.86 13.69 2.95
C PHE A 390 19.90 13.41 4.11
N GLU A 391 19.26 12.24 4.12
CA GLU A 391 18.42 11.75 5.21
C GLU A 391 19.25 11.45 6.47
N LEU A 392 20.41 10.79 6.37
CA LEU A 392 21.29 10.57 7.53
C LEU A 392 21.75 11.89 8.20
N VAL A 393 22.09 12.91 7.42
CA VAL A 393 22.40 14.25 7.96
C VAL A 393 21.17 14.87 8.62
N GLY A 394 19.99 14.73 8.02
CA GLY A 394 18.73 15.19 8.60
C GLY A 394 18.37 14.53 9.93
N GLN A 395 18.50 13.21 10.01
CA GLN A 395 18.31 12.45 11.25
C GLN A 395 19.31 12.88 12.33
N VAL A 396 20.61 12.97 12.02
CA VAL A 396 21.62 13.44 12.98
C VAL A 396 21.31 14.87 13.45
N PHE A 397 20.90 15.76 12.54
CA PHE A 397 20.48 17.12 12.88
C PHE A 397 19.26 17.12 13.81
N PHE A 398 18.23 16.34 13.50
CA PHE A 398 17.01 16.23 14.31
C PHE A 398 17.30 15.75 15.73
N TRP A 399 18.00 14.62 15.88
CA TRP A 399 18.33 14.07 17.20
C TRP A 399 19.31 14.97 17.97
N THR A 400 20.10 15.80 17.28
CA THR A 400 20.94 16.84 17.91
C THR A 400 20.10 17.99 18.47
N TRP A 401 19.19 18.60 17.71
CA TRP A 401 18.40 19.72 18.24
C TRP A 401 17.31 19.25 19.22
N PHE A 402 16.59 18.18 18.89
CA PHE A 402 15.49 17.68 19.73
C PHE A 402 16.03 16.86 20.91
N GLY A 403 16.77 15.78 20.63
CA GLY A 403 17.26 14.84 21.65
C GLY A 403 18.33 15.43 22.57
N TYR A 404 19.31 16.14 22.03
CA TYR A 404 20.36 16.77 22.84
C TYR A 404 20.00 18.19 23.29
N GLY A 405 19.58 19.07 22.37
CA GLY A 405 19.28 20.47 22.66
C GLY A 405 18.05 20.69 23.57
N VAL A 406 16.88 20.24 23.15
CA VAL A 406 15.64 20.38 23.94
C VAL A 406 15.65 19.39 25.11
N MET A 407 15.67 18.10 24.81
CA MET A 407 15.41 17.05 25.79
C MET A 407 16.49 16.89 26.86
N TYR A 408 17.78 16.95 26.50
CA TYR A 408 18.88 16.77 27.47
C TYR A 408 19.41 18.08 28.07
N LYS A 409 19.62 19.13 27.25
CA LYS A 409 20.23 20.40 27.69
C LYS A 409 19.24 21.40 28.29
N THR A 410 17.99 21.45 27.82
CA THR A 410 17.03 22.49 28.23
C THR A 410 16.10 22.02 29.35
N LEU A 411 15.58 20.79 29.28
CA LEU A 411 14.65 20.28 30.30
C LEU A 411 15.40 19.81 31.56
N PRO A 412 15.08 20.35 32.75
CA PRO A 412 15.92 20.22 33.95
C PRO A 412 15.90 18.83 34.57
N ASP A 413 14.75 18.14 34.55
CA ASP A 413 14.51 16.89 35.28
C ASP A 413 13.84 15.81 34.41
N ALA A 414 13.83 14.58 34.93
CA ALA A 414 13.28 13.42 34.21
C ALA A 414 11.76 13.48 33.98
N SER A 415 10.98 14.08 34.89
CA SER A 415 9.53 14.18 34.75
C SER A 415 9.14 15.19 33.68
N SER A 416 9.78 16.36 33.66
CA SER A 416 9.61 17.36 32.58
C SER A 416 9.96 16.78 31.21
N ARG A 417 11.01 15.95 31.13
CA ARG A 417 11.39 15.24 29.89
C ARG A 417 10.31 14.25 29.44
N ILE A 418 9.82 13.39 30.33
CA ILE A 418 8.77 12.41 30.00
C ILE A 418 7.49 13.13 29.56
N ILE A 419 7.07 14.18 30.27
CA ILE A 419 5.89 14.99 29.91
C ILE A 419 6.08 15.63 28.53
N PHE A 420 7.23 16.27 28.28
CA PHE A 420 7.50 16.92 27.00
C PHE A 420 7.50 15.93 25.83
N LEU A 421 8.14 14.78 26.02
CA LEU A 421 8.19 13.71 25.02
C LEU A 421 6.79 13.18 24.71
N LEU A 422 6.03 12.78 25.74
CA LEU A 422 4.71 12.18 25.55
C LEU A 422 3.72 13.19 24.95
N VAL A 423 3.64 14.43 25.48
CA VAL A 423 2.70 15.43 24.96
C VAL A 423 2.99 15.78 23.50
N SER A 424 4.25 16.01 23.13
CA SER A 424 4.61 16.35 21.73
C SER A 424 4.29 15.23 20.74
N HIS A 425 4.39 13.97 21.16
CA HIS A 425 4.12 12.82 20.30
C HIS A 425 2.61 12.52 20.23
N ILE A 426 1.92 12.55 21.37
CA ILE A 426 0.46 12.35 21.48
C ILE A 426 -0.30 13.43 20.69
N VAL A 427 0.09 14.69 20.77
CA VAL A 427 -0.61 15.78 20.05
C VAL A 427 -0.43 15.68 18.53
N SER A 428 0.63 15.01 18.06
CA SER A 428 0.79 14.66 16.63
C SER A 428 0.02 13.40 16.20
N SER A 429 -0.57 12.65 17.14
CA SER A 429 -1.20 11.36 16.84
C SER A 429 -2.51 11.35 16.04
N PRO A 430 -3.32 12.44 15.96
CA PRO A 430 -4.49 12.46 15.07
C PRO A 430 -4.15 12.15 13.61
N LEU A 431 -2.92 12.46 13.17
CA LEU A 431 -2.37 12.07 11.87
C LEU A 431 -2.46 10.54 11.62
N HIS A 432 -2.00 9.72 12.58
CA HIS A 432 -2.02 8.25 12.40
C HIS A 432 -3.46 7.75 12.29
N VAL A 433 -4.36 8.31 13.11
CA VAL A 433 -5.80 8.01 13.04
C VAL A 433 -6.35 8.40 11.67
N GLN A 434 -6.05 9.58 11.13
CA GLN A 434 -6.53 10.02 9.81
C GLN A 434 -6.04 9.11 8.66
N ILE A 435 -4.80 8.61 8.74
CA ILE A 435 -4.26 7.65 7.76
C ILE A 435 -5.02 6.33 7.88
N THR A 436 -5.02 5.70 9.05
CA THR A 436 -5.63 4.36 9.22
C THR A 436 -7.14 4.36 9.04
N LEU A 437 -7.80 5.48 9.37
CA LEU A 437 -9.24 5.70 9.21
C LEU A 437 -9.73 5.35 7.80
N SER A 438 -9.01 5.82 6.79
CA SER A 438 -9.43 5.78 5.39
C SER A 438 -9.24 4.41 4.72
N HIS A 439 -8.61 3.45 5.41
CA HIS A 439 -8.24 2.13 4.88
C HIS A 439 -8.76 0.98 5.77
N PHE A 440 -8.67 1.10 7.10
CA PHE A 440 -8.97 -0.01 8.02
C PHE A 440 -10.45 -0.40 8.04
N ALA A 441 -11.36 0.50 7.69
CA ALA A 441 -12.79 0.21 7.55
C ALA A 441 -13.14 -0.43 6.19
N MET A 442 -12.24 -0.37 5.22
CA MET A 442 -12.53 -0.71 3.82
C MET A 442 -12.30 -2.18 3.50
N SER A 443 -12.63 -2.57 2.26
CA SER A 443 -12.54 -3.96 1.86
C SER A 443 -11.09 -4.42 1.68
N THR A 444 -10.78 -5.58 2.25
CA THR A 444 -9.52 -6.32 2.08
C THR A 444 -9.69 -7.50 1.12
N ALA A 445 -10.80 -7.58 0.38
CA ALA A 445 -11.07 -8.69 -0.53
C ALA A 445 -10.19 -8.59 -1.79
N ASP A 446 -9.64 -9.73 -2.22
CA ASP A 446 -8.99 -9.87 -3.53
C ASP A 446 -10.07 -10.27 -4.56
N LEU A 447 -10.40 -9.33 -5.46
CA LEU A 447 -11.31 -9.56 -6.59
C LEU A 447 -10.56 -10.07 -7.85
N GLY A 448 -9.26 -10.30 -7.75
CA GLY A 448 -8.41 -10.79 -8.81
C GLY A 448 -8.01 -9.74 -9.84
N VAL A 449 -7.15 -10.16 -10.78
CA VAL A 449 -6.45 -9.27 -11.72
C VAL A 449 -7.34 -8.61 -12.80
N GLY A 450 -8.63 -8.94 -12.83
CA GLY A 450 -9.62 -8.34 -13.73
C GLY A 450 -10.18 -7.01 -13.24
N GLU A 451 -10.08 -6.71 -11.94
CA GLU A 451 -10.51 -5.42 -11.38
C GLU A 451 -9.66 -4.27 -11.92
N SER A 452 -10.33 -3.23 -12.44
CA SER A 452 -9.69 -2.01 -12.92
C SER A 452 -9.10 -1.18 -11.77
N PHE A 453 -8.02 -0.44 -12.06
CA PHE A 453 -7.34 0.43 -11.09
C PHE A 453 -8.31 1.35 -10.34
N ALA A 454 -9.19 2.04 -11.07
CA ALA A 454 -10.11 3.00 -10.49
C ALA A 454 -11.13 2.35 -9.54
N GLN A 455 -11.71 1.20 -9.92
CA GLN A 455 -12.63 0.45 -9.07
C GLN A 455 -11.93 -0.06 -7.80
N LYS A 456 -10.73 -0.61 -7.94
CA LYS A 456 -9.92 -1.07 -6.80
C LYS A 456 -9.68 0.05 -5.80
N MET A 457 -9.14 1.19 -6.26
CA MET A 457 -8.84 2.33 -5.36
C MET A 457 -10.09 2.83 -4.64
N LEU A 458 -11.25 2.93 -5.33
CA LEU A 458 -12.51 3.35 -4.74
C LEU A 458 -13.15 2.32 -3.79
N ARG A 459 -12.79 1.04 -3.92
CA ARG A 459 -13.26 -0.05 -3.06
C ARG A 459 -12.43 -0.21 -1.79
N THR A 460 -11.13 0.05 -1.88
CA THR A 460 -10.16 -0.17 -0.80
C THR A 460 -9.87 1.08 0.03
N THR A 461 -10.39 2.24 -0.38
CA THR A 461 -10.22 3.53 0.31
C THR A 461 -11.54 4.28 0.50
N MET A 462 -11.60 5.19 1.48
CA MET A 462 -12.73 6.10 1.69
C MET A 462 -12.28 7.52 1.97
N ASP A 463 -13.20 8.47 1.75
CA ASP A 463 -13.03 9.85 2.15
C ASP A 463 -13.72 10.16 3.48
N VAL A 464 -13.31 11.27 4.09
CA VAL A 464 -13.91 11.81 5.31
C VAL A 464 -14.64 13.11 4.98
N ASP A 465 -15.95 13.13 5.17
CA ASP A 465 -16.72 14.38 5.09
C ASP A 465 -16.36 15.28 6.27
N CYS A 466 -15.89 16.48 5.93
CA CYS A 466 -15.60 17.53 6.89
C CYS A 466 -15.84 18.91 6.25
N PRO A 467 -16.27 19.91 7.04
CA PRO A 467 -16.42 21.28 6.57
C PRO A 467 -15.06 21.90 6.22
N THR A 468 -15.05 22.82 5.25
CA THR A 468 -13.81 23.43 4.71
C THR A 468 -12.90 24.09 5.74
N TRP A 469 -13.45 24.61 6.85
CA TRP A 469 -12.64 25.20 7.92
C TRP A 469 -11.80 24.16 8.70
N LEU A 470 -12.08 22.86 8.56
CA LEU A 470 -11.25 21.76 9.07
C LEU A 470 -10.20 21.27 8.07
N ASP A 471 -10.13 21.81 6.85
CA ASP A 471 -9.16 21.36 5.83
C ASP A 471 -7.71 21.51 6.30
N PHE A 472 -7.39 22.50 7.14
CA PHE A 472 -6.07 22.62 7.75
C PHE A 472 -5.76 21.48 8.72
N PHE A 473 -6.76 20.95 9.43
CA PHE A 473 -6.59 19.92 10.45
C PHE A 473 -6.41 18.52 9.84
N HIS A 474 -7.07 18.25 8.70
CA HIS A 474 -6.93 16.99 7.96
C HIS A 474 -5.84 17.03 6.88
N GLY A 475 -5.47 18.23 6.41
CA GLY A 475 -4.30 18.44 5.56
C GLY A 475 -4.33 17.75 4.20
N GLY A 476 -5.50 17.34 3.71
CA GLY A 476 -5.67 16.55 2.47
C GLY A 476 -5.97 15.07 2.72
N LEU A 477 -5.69 14.54 3.91
CA LEU A 477 -5.94 13.13 4.25
C LEU A 477 -7.43 12.78 4.41
N GLN A 478 -8.33 13.77 4.37
CA GLN A 478 -9.76 13.55 4.24
C GLN A 478 -10.18 13.11 2.81
N PHE A 479 -9.28 13.21 1.82
CA PHE A 479 -9.53 12.89 0.41
C PHE A 479 -8.71 11.69 -0.06
N GLN A 480 -8.62 10.62 0.73
CA GLN A 480 -7.78 9.46 0.42
C GLN A 480 -8.20 8.72 -0.86
N ALA A 481 -9.49 8.65 -1.18
CA ALA A 481 -9.95 8.03 -2.43
C ALA A 481 -9.50 8.84 -3.66
N ILE A 482 -9.55 10.17 -3.60
CA ILE A 482 -9.03 11.04 -4.66
C ILE A 482 -7.51 10.93 -4.70
N HIS A 483 -6.85 10.88 -3.54
CA HIS A 483 -5.40 10.77 -3.45
C HIS A 483 -4.88 9.47 -4.07
N HIS A 484 -5.55 8.34 -3.86
CA HIS A 484 -5.17 7.07 -4.48
C HIS A 484 -5.40 7.04 -6.00
N LEU A 485 -6.46 7.68 -6.49
CA LEU A 485 -6.68 7.83 -7.94
C LEU A 485 -5.68 8.81 -8.58
N TYR A 486 -5.36 9.91 -7.91
CA TYR A 486 -4.60 11.04 -8.47
C TYR A 486 -3.56 11.60 -7.48
N PRO A 487 -2.54 10.81 -7.09
CA PRO A 487 -1.65 11.15 -5.97
C PRO A 487 -0.81 12.40 -6.18
N ARG A 488 -0.57 12.77 -7.44
CA ARG A 488 0.20 13.96 -7.85
C ARG A 488 -0.60 15.27 -7.84
N ILE A 489 -1.88 15.26 -7.49
CA ILE A 489 -2.69 16.49 -7.37
C ILE A 489 -2.30 17.23 -6.08
N PRO A 490 -1.95 18.53 -6.13
CA PRO A 490 -1.70 19.34 -4.94
C PRO A 490 -2.89 19.33 -3.97
N ARG A 491 -2.65 19.16 -2.66
CA ARG A 491 -3.72 18.92 -1.68
C ARG A 491 -4.86 19.95 -1.64
N HIS A 492 -4.58 21.21 -1.98
CA HIS A 492 -5.57 22.28 -2.04
C HIS A 492 -6.58 22.13 -3.21
N ASN A 493 -6.26 21.32 -4.22
CA ASN A 493 -7.15 21.02 -5.35
C ASN A 493 -8.02 19.77 -5.11
N LEU A 494 -7.67 18.88 -4.16
CA LEU A 494 -8.36 17.60 -3.94
C LEU A 494 -9.87 17.74 -3.71
N ARG A 495 -10.32 18.76 -2.96
CA ARG A 495 -11.75 19.06 -2.72
C ARG A 495 -12.50 19.45 -4.01
N ARG A 496 -11.81 20.00 -5.02
CA ARG A 496 -12.40 20.27 -6.34
C ARG A 496 -12.42 18.98 -7.18
N THR A 497 -11.34 18.20 -7.16
CA THR A 497 -11.27 16.88 -7.82
C THR A 497 -12.34 15.92 -7.32
N GLN A 498 -12.62 15.90 -6.01
CA GLN A 498 -13.64 15.06 -5.38
C GLN A 498 -15.01 15.15 -6.07
N LYS A 499 -15.41 16.34 -6.50
CA LYS A 499 -16.70 16.56 -7.20
C LYS A 499 -16.77 15.81 -8.53
N PHE A 500 -15.66 15.76 -9.26
CA PHE A 500 -15.57 15.02 -10.53
C PHE A 500 -15.45 13.51 -10.31
N VAL A 501 -14.81 13.06 -9.23
CA VAL A 501 -14.77 11.63 -8.85
C VAL A 501 -16.17 11.14 -8.43
N ILE A 502 -16.94 11.92 -7.66
CA ILE A 502 -18.34 11.59 -7.32
C ILE A 502 -19.21 11.46 -8.58
N GLU A 503 -19.03 12.34 -9.56
CA GLU A 503 -19.69 12.25 -10.87
C GLU A 503 -19.30 10.95 -11.61
N PHE A 504 -18.00 10.63 -11.69
CA PHE A 504 -17.53 9.37 -12.28
C PHE A 504 -18.05 8.12 -11.57
N CYS A 505 -18.11 8.12 -10.23
CA CYS A 505 -18.67 7.03 -9.43
C CYS A 505 -20.16 6.80 -9.77
N ARG A 506 -20.95 7.87 -9.84
CA ARG A 506 -22.36 7.80 -10.28
C ARG A 506 -22.48 7.26 -11.71
N ASP A 507 -21.62 7.71 -12.61
CA ASP A 507 -21.69 7.37 -14.03
C ASP A 507 -21.14 5.96 -14.36
N THR A 508 -20.36 5.35 -13.45
CA THR A 508 -19.85 3.97 -13.55
C THR A 508 -20.60 2.96 -12.67
N GLY A 509 -21.41 3.44 -11.72
CA GLY A 509 -22.05 2.61 -10.70
C GLY A 509 -21.10 2.16 -9.59
N ILE A 510 -19.86 2.67 -9.51
CA ILE A 510 -18.94 2.39 -8.41
C ILE A 510 -19.43 3.15 -7.16
N PRO A 511 -19.72 2.48 -6.03
CA PRO A 511 -20.08 3.16 -4.79
C PRO A 511 -18.94 4.01 -4.27
N TYR A 512 -19.20 5.29 -4.02
CA TYR A 512 -18.25 6.21 -3.43
C TYR A 512 -18.37 6.20 -1.89
N ALA A 513 -17.34 5.70 -1.21
CA ALA A 513 -17.32 5.61 0.25
C ALA A 513 -16.89 6.95 0.88
N ILE A 514 -17.81 7.58 1.60
CA ILE A 514 -17.56 8.81 2.36
C ILE A 514 -18.31 8.77 3.69
N PHE A 515 -17.62 9.09 4.79
CA PHE A 515 -18.17 9.06 6.14
C PHE A 515 -17.81 10.33 6.90
N THR A 516 -18.60 10.73 7.91
CA THR A 516 -18.13 11.78 8.84
C THR A 516 -16.91 11.27 9.61
N PHE A 517 -16.08 12.17 10.16
CA PHE A 517 -14.95 11.74 11.00
C PHE A 517 -15.37 10.88 12.20
N TYR A 518 -16.59 11.08 12.72
CA TYR A 518 -17.15 10.24 13.79
C TYR A 518 -17.54 8.85 13.29
N ASP A 519 -18.32 8.79 12.20
CA ASP A 519 -18.86 7.52 11.67
C ASP A 519 -17.75 6.63 11.12
N GLY A 520 -16.77 7.20 10.40
CA GLY A 520 -15.63 6.43 9.92
C GLY A 520 -14.82 5.79 11.07
N ASN A 521 -14.61 6.52 12.17
CA ASN A 521 -13.93 5.97 13.35
C ASN A 521 -14.77 4.85 14.00
N LYS A 522 -16.10 4.96 13.98
CA LYS A 522 -16.99 3.89 14.43
C LYS A 522 -16.86 2.64 13.57
N GLU A 523 -16.78 2.77 12.24
CA GLU A 523 -16.55 1.64 11.33
C GLU A 523 -15.19 0.96 11.57
N VAL A 524 -14.10 1.72 11.73
CA VAL A 524 -12.77 1.16 12.08
C VAL A 524 -12.81 0.37 13.39
N ILE A 525 -13.39 0.95 14.45
CA ILE A 525 -13.49 0.27 15.75
C ILE A 525 -14.40 -0.97 15.66
N SER A 526 -15.46 -0.93 14.83
CA SER A 526 -16.31 -2.09 14.57
C SER A 526 -15.56 -3.20 13.86
N ARG A 527 -14.85 -2.89 12.77
CA ARG A 527 -14.04 -3.85 11.98
C ARG A 527 -12.96 -4.52 12.83
N LEU A 528 -12.20 -3.73 13.60
CA LEU A 528 -11.23 -4.23 14.58
C LEU A 528 -11.91 -5.09 15.66
N GLY A 529 -13.11 -4.71 16.09
CA GLY A 529 -13.93 -5.45 17.04
C GLY A 529 -14.44 -6.80 16.51
N ASP A 530 -14.78 -6.89 15.22
CA ASP A 530 -15.24 -8.13 14.59
C ASP A 530 -14.11 -9.13 14.40
N VAL A 531 -12.93 -8.68 13.95
CA VAL A 531 -11.73 -9.55 13.94
C VAL A 531 -11.35 -9.95 15.38
N ALA A 532 -11.48 -9.06 16.37
CA ALA A 532 -11.24 -9.41 17.78
C ALA A 532 -12.21 -10.48 18.31
N LYS A 533 -13.50 -10.46 17.91
CA LYS A 533 -14.48 -11.52 18.23
C LYS A 533 -14.05 -12.86 17.62
N GLN A 534 -13.61 -12.86 16.35
CA GLN A 534 -13.12 -14.09 15.70
C GLN A 534 -11.92 -14.70 16.45
N VAL A 535 -10.96 -13.89 16.90
CA VAL A 535 -9.83 -14.37 17.73
C VAL A 535 -10.31 -15.02 19.04
N ARG A 536 -11.34 -14.48 19.69
CA ARG A 536 -11.92 -15.06 20.91
C ARG A 536 -12.61 -16.39 20.62
N LEU A 537 -13.46 -16.44 19.59
CA LEU A 537 -14.14 -17.68 19.16
C LEU A 537 -13.14 -18.79 18.79
N MET A 538 -12.07 -18.46 18.05
CA MET A 538 -11.01 -19.42 17.73
C MET A 538 -10.30 -19.98 18.99
N GLU A 539 -10.13 -19.16 20.03
CA GLU A 539 -9.57 -19.63 21.30
C GLU A 539 -10.58 -20.49 22.09
N GLU A 540 -11.85 -20.11 22.12
CA GLU A 540 -12.92 -20.87 22.77
C GLU A 540 -13.10 -22.25 22.13
N CYS A 541 -13.17 -22.32 20.79
CA CYS A 541 -13.15 -23.59 20.07
C CYS A 541 -11.89 -24.42 20.38
N ARG A 542 -10.71 -23.80 20.45
CA ARG A 542 -9.47 -24.50 20.80
C ARG A 542 -9.47 -25.04 22.23
N LYS A 543 -10.01 -24.29 23.20
CA LYS A 543 -10.19 -24.75 24.60
C LYS A 543 -11.19 -25.90 24.66
N SER A 544 -12.35 -25.76 24.04
CA SER A 544 -13.38 -26.80 23.98
C SER A 544 -12.87 -28.09 23.31
N ILE A 545 -12.06 -28.01 22.26
CA ILE A 545 -11.40 -29.18 21.65
C ILE A 545 -10.36 -29.79 22.61
N ALA A 546 -9.57 -28.97 23.31
CA ALA A 546 -8.59 -29.47 24.28
C ALA A 546 -9.26 -30.11 25.52
N GLU A 547 -10.41 -29.60 25.95
CA GLU A 547 -11.21 -30.15 27.05
C GLU A 547 -11.94 -31.43 26.60
N GLY A 548 -12.62 -31.41 25.45
CA GLY A 548 -13.36 -32.56 24.91
C GLY A 548 -12.46 -33.71 24.47
N GLY A 549 -11.28 -33.42 23.92
CA GLY A 549 -10.29 -34.42 23.51
C GLY A 549 -9.64 -35.16 24.68
N VAL A 550 -9.73 -34.64 25.91
CA VAL A 550 -9.31 -35.36 27.13
C VAL A 550 -10.36 -36.39 27.58
N PHE A 551 -11.60 -36.30 27.11
CA PHE A 551 -12.67 -37.26 27.43
C PHE A 551 -12.90 -38.34 26.36
N SER A 552 -12.28 -38.25 25.18
CA SER A 552 -12.45 -39.23 24.10
C SER A 552 -11.57 -40.49 24.20
N ASP A 553 -10.54 -40.49 25.05
CA ASP A 553 -9.62 -41.64 25.25
C ASP A 553 -10.08 -42.63 26.34
N HIS A 554 -11.37 -42.56 26.73
CA HIS A 554 -11.97 -43.40 27.78
C HIS A 554 -13.29 -44.05 27.35
N HIS A 555 -13.28 -44.80 26.24
CA HIS A 555 -14.30 -45.82 25.93
C HIS A 555 -13.72 -47.01 25.16
#